data_AF-A0A564PYQ9-F1
#
_entry.id   AF-A0A564PYQ9-F1
#
_cell.length_a   1.000
_cell.length_b   1.000
_cell.length_c   1.000
_cell.angle_alpha   90.00
_cell.angle_beta   90.00
_cell.angle_gamma   90.00
#
_symmetry.space_group_name_H-M   'P 1'
#
loop_
_entity.id
_entity.type
_entity.pdbx_description
1 polymer ?
#
loop_
_entity_poly.entity_id
_entity_poly.type
_entity_poly.pdbx_seq_one_letter_code
_entity_poly.pdbx_strand_id
1 'polypeptide(L)'
;MAEYKKQYYPGKSKISENRKNLLDPEYELEKQREVSDEDVALILGHRAPGEAYKSVHPPLEEMQEPDCPIRELVEPTEGAKAGDRVRYTQFTDSMYFAPATPYVRAWMMHNRYRGVDTGTLSGRWIVEARERDVEQMTKDLLESEVYEPALCSMRGATVHGHSLRLLENGLMFDMLRRTELGEDGNVYYVKNQIGEPLDKKISVGKPLTEDERKEKTTIFRKDGIGIRSDEEVVQFVQRIHRSRSMAGYQLKI
;
A
#
# COMPACT_ATOMS: atom_id res chain seq x y z
N MET A 1 26.59 23.67 -0.76
CA MET A 1 25.80 22.97 -1.81
C MET A 1 24.36 23.40 -1.64
N ALA A 2 23.62 23.70 -2.72
CA ALA A 2 22.19 23.97 -2.59
C ALA A 2 21.49 22.68 -2.11
N GLU A 3 20.63 22.80 -1.11
CA GLU A 3 19.85 21.68 -0.58
C GLU A 3 18.88 21.17 -1.65
N TYR A 4 18.87 19.86 -1.91
CA TYR A 4 17.96 19.27 -2.89
C TYR A 4 16.57 19.09 -2.27
N LYS A 5 15.60 19.89 -2.72
CA LYS A 5 14.20 19.74 -2.34
C LYS A 5 13.48 18.78 -3.30
N LYS A 6 13.06 17.62 -2.77
CA LYS A 6 12.25 16.64 -3.51
C LYS A 6 10.92 17.25 -3.96
N GLN A 7 10.48 16.88 -5.16
CA GLN A 7 9.21 17.35 -5.75
C GLN A 7 8.14 16.24 -5.86
N TYR A 8 8.55 14.97 -5.73
CA TYR A 8 7.75 13.75 -5.75
C TYR A 8 6.94 13.47 -7.04
N TYR A 9 5.99 14.33 -7.39
CA TYR A 9 5.05 14.13 -8.50
C TYR A 9 4.70 15.48 -9.17
N PRO A 10 4.49 15.56 -10.50
CA PRO A 10 4.03 16.80 -11.15
C PRO A 10 2.55 17.08 -10.85
N GLY A 11 2.07 18.29 -11.11
CA GLY A 11 0.64 18.61 -11.11
C GLY A 11 0.19 19.54 -9.99
N LYS A 12 -0.96 20.16 -10.21
CA LYS A 12 -1.55 21.18 -9.31
C LYS A 12 -2.94 20.82 -8.79
N SER A 13 -3.54 19.73 -9.28
CA SER A 13 -4.83 19.28 -8.77
C SER A 13 -4.71 18.68 -7.37
N LYS A 14 -5.83 18.59 -6.66
CA LYS A 14 -5.92 17.89 -5.38
C LYS A 14 -5.43 16.44 -5.46
N ILE A 15 -5.70 15.74 -6.57
CA ILE A 15 -5.20 14.37 -6.80
C ILE A 15 -3.68 14.33 -6.84
N SER A 16 -3.05 15.31 -7.50
CA SER A 16 -1.58 15.42 -7.57
C SER A 16 -0.98 15.80 -6.21
N GLU A 17 -1.65 16.64 -5.43
CA GLU A 17 -1.29 16.95 -4.04
C GLU A 17 -1.34 15.70 -3.15
N ASN A 18 -2.45 14.94 -3.18
CA ASN A 18 -2.58 13.70 -2.42
C ASN A 18 -1.48 12.71 -2.77
N ARG A 19 -1.11 12.58 -4.06
CA ARG A 19 0.02 11.75 -4.48
C ARG A 19 1.34 12.25 -3.85
N LYS A 20 1.61 13.55 -3.87
CA LYS A 20 2.82 14.11 -3.24
C LYS A 20 2.85 13.81 -1.74
N ASN A 21 1.73 14.04 -1.03
CA ASN A 21 1.62 13.80 0.40
C ASN A 21 1.91 12.33 0.74
N LEU A 22 1.30 11.38 0.01
CA LEU A 22 1.59 9.96 0.24
C LEU A 22 3.05 9.60 -0.08
N LEU A 23 3.70 10.24 -1.04
CA LEU A 23 5.10 9.98 -1.39
C LEU A 23 6.11 10.65 -0.43
N ASP A 24 5.72 11.68 0.30
CA ASP A 24 6.62 12.48 1.14
C ASP A 24 6.77 11.87 2.54
N PRO A 25 7.92 11.29 2.93
CA PRO A 25 8.10 10.72 4.26
C PRO A 25 7.94 11.72 5.41
N GLU A 26 8.09 13.02 5.15
CA GLU A 26 7.89 14.09 6.15
C GLU A 26 6.40 14.43 6.35
N TYR A 27 5.52 13.99 5.44
CA TYR A 27 4.09 14.13 5.61
C TYR A 27 3.59 13.04 6.57
N GLU A 28 3.05 13.46 7.71
CA GLU A 28 2.40 12.58 8.68
C GLU A 28 1.06 12.09 8.13
N LEU A 29 0.95 10.78 7.91
CA LEU A 29 -0.29 10.16 7.44
C LEU A 29 -1.35 10.23 8.54
N GLU A 30 -2.53 10.73 8.21
CA GLU A 30 -3.62 10.84 9.19
C GLU A 30 -4.03 9.44 9.69
N LYS A 31 -3.94 9.22 11.00
CA LYS A 31 -4.44 8.01 11.67
C LYS A 31 -5.97 8.09 11.80
N GLN A 32 -6.67 7.16 11.17
CA GLN A 32 -8.13 7.08 11.11
C GLN A 32 -8.74 6.00 12.00
N ARG A 33 -7.94 5.04 12.44
CA ARG A 33 -8.37 3.88 13.25
C ARG A 33 -7.22 3.27 14.01
N GLU A 34 -7.55 2.37 14.94
CA GLU A 34 -6.58 1.54 15.67
C GLU A 34 -6.88 0.07 15.35
N VAL A 35 -5.84 -0.69 15.04
CA VAL A 35 -5.90 -2.14 14.84
C VAL A 35 -4.79 -2.77 15.68
N SER A 36 -5.12 -3.69 16.59
CA SER A 36 -4.11 -4.28 17.46
C SER A 36 -3.09 -5.12 16.66
N ASP A 37 -1.86 -5.26 17.18
CA ASP A 37 -0.81 -6.07 16.53
C ASP A 37 -1.27 -7.54 16.37
N GLU A 38 -2.02 -8.06 17.35
CA GLU A 38 -2.67 -9.36 17.28
C GLU A 38 -3.63 -9.45 16.09
N ASP A 39 -4.47 -8.44 15.92
CA ASP A 39 -5.45 -8.40 14.83
C ASP A 39 -4.78 -8.26 13.47
N VAL A 40 -3.69 -7.49 13.36
CA VAL A 40 -2.87 -7.41 12.14
C VAL A 40 -2.30 -8.78 11.78
N ALA A 41 -1.72 -9.50 12.74
CA ALA A 41 -1.18 -10.84 12.52
C ALA A 41 -2.29 -11.83 12.06
N LEU A 42 -3.47 -11.75 12.65
CA LEU A 42 -4.64 -12.57 12.28
C LEU A 42 -5.13 -12.27 10.85
N ILE A 43 -5.28 -10.99 10.48
CA ILE A 43 -5.68 -10.60 9.12
C ILE A 43 -4.63 -11.05 8.09
N LEU A 44 -3.35 -10.94 8.42
CA LEU A 44 -2.25 -11.40 7.57
C LEU A 44 -2.26 -12.92 7.39
N GLY A 45 -2.57 -13.69 8.44
CA GLY A 45 -2.69 -15.14 8.39
C GLY A 45 -1.37 -15.88 8.17
N HIS A 46 -0.23 -15.27 8.51
CA HIS A 46 1.09 -15.91 8.33
C HIS A 46 1.51 -16.75 9.52
N ARG A 47 1.18 -16.28 10.73
CA ARG A 47 1.51 -16.88 12.02
C ARG A 47 0.36 -16.64 13.00
N ALA A 48 0.30 -17.43 14.07
CA ALA A 48 -0.63 -17.15 15.17
C ALA A 48 -0.09 -16.00 16.05
N PRO A 49 -0.96 -15.19 16.68
CA PRO A 49 -0.53 -14.24 17.70
C PRO A 49 0.22 -14.95 18.84
N GLY A 50 1.32 -14.34 19.29
CA GLY A 50 2.22 -14.93 20.30
C GLY A 50 3.15 -16.03 19.78
N GLU A 51 2.97 -16.53 18.55
CA GLU A 51 3.94 -17.40 17.89
C GLU A 51 5.22 -16.60 17.58
N ALA A 52 6.39 -17.18 17.89
CA ALA A 52 7.66 -16.59 17.54
C ALA A 52 7.83 -16.48 16.01
N TYR A 53 8.49 -15.42 15.54
CA TYR A 53 8.85 -15.29 14.13
C TYR A 53 9.71 -16.47 13.67
N LYS A 54 9.36 -17.03 12.52
CA LYS A 54 10.12 -18.13 11.92
C LYS A 54 11.27 -17.57 11.09
N SER A 55 12.44 -18.17 11.24
CA SER A 55 13.62 -17.77 10.48
C SER A 55 13.79 -18.58 9.19
N VAL A 56 14.30 -17.94 8.14
CA VAL A 56 14.72 -18.58 6.87
C VAL A 56 16.23 -18.79 6.81
N HIS A 57 16.99 -18.06 7.63
CA HIS A 57 18.41 -18.26 7.88
C HIS A 57 18.74 -17.87 9.34
N PRO A 58 19.90 -18.25 9.90
CA PRO A 58 20.34 -17.78 11.22
C PRO A 58 20.38 -16.24 11.30
N PRO A 59 20.34 -15.65 12.50
CA PRO A 59 20.58 -14.22 12.69
C PRO A 59 21.89 -13.78 12.04
N LEU A 60 21.94 -12.55 11.50
CA LEU A 60 23.12 -12.06 10.78
C LEU A 60 24.39 -12.02 11.66
N GLU A 61 24.24 -11.78 12.96
CA GLU A 61 25.35 -11.79 13.93
C GLU A 61 26.01 -13.17 14.07
N GLU A 62 25.29 -14.25 13.73
CA GLU A 62 25.79 -15.62 13.77
C GLU A 62 26.37 -16.07 12.41
N MET A 63 26.19 -15.27 11.36
CA MET A 63 26.59 -15.62 10.00
C MET A 63 28.03 -15.19 9.72
N GLN A 64 28.81 -16.11 9.15
CA GLN A 64 30.11 -15.79 8.56
C GLN A 64 29.89 -15.26 7.15
N GLU A 65 29.60 -13.97 7.05
CA GLU A 65 29.35 -13.36 5.75
C GLU A 65 30.66 -12.98 5.02
N PRO A 66 30.69 -13.03 3.68
CA PRO A 66 31.86 -12.59 2.91
C PRO A 66 32.18 -11.11 3.14
N ASP A 67 33.44 -10.71 3.03
CA ASP A 67 33.82 -9.30 3.05
C ASP A 67 33.12 -8.54 1.90
N CYS A 68 32.34 -7.51 2.24
CA CYS A 68 31.52 -6.77 1.30
C CYS A 68 31.34 -5.30 1.76
N PRO A 69 32.06 -4.34 1.17
CA PRO A 69 32.03 -2.95 1.63
C PRO A 69 30.65 -2.28 1.47
N ILE A 70 29.82 -2.75 0.54
CA ILE A 70 28.45 -2.23 0.38
C ILE A 70 27.54 -2.70 1.53
N ARG A 71 27.71 -3.94 2.01
CA ARG A 71 26.91 -4.46 3.12
C ARG A 71 27.18 -3.65 4.40
N GLU A 72 28.44 -3.32 4.67
CA GLU A 72 28.84 -2.55 5.85
C GLU A 72 28.27 -1.12 5.88
N LEU A 73 27.96 -0.56 4.71
CA LEU A 73 27.36 0.78 4.59
C LEU A 73 25.83 0.77 4.74
N VAL A 74 25.17 -0.39 4.62
CA VAL A 74 23.71 -0.50 4.55
C VAL A 74 23.18 -1.22 5.77
N GLU A 75 22.61 -0.46 6.71
CA GLU A 75 22.01 -0.99 7.93
C GLU A 75 20.86 -1.99 7.61
N PRO A 76 20.91 -3.26 8.04
CA PRO A 76 19.82 -4.21 7.82
C PRO A 76 18.56 -3.80 8.60
N THR A 77 17.38 -4.18 8.11
CA THR A 77 16.14 -4.06 8.90
C THR A 77 16.14 -5.06 10.06
N GLU A 78 15.29 -4.85 11.06
CA GLU A 78 15.22 -5.74 12.22
C GLU A 78 14.81 -7.17 11.82
N GLY A 79 13.88 -7.32 10.86
CA GLY A 79 13.54 -8.62 10.33
C GLY A 79 14.71 -9.28 9.58
N ALA A 80 15.57 -8.50 8.92
CA ALA A 80 16.75 -9.04 8.23
C ALA A 80 17.81 -9.49 9.23
N LYS A 81 18.08 -8.70 10.28
CA LYS A 81 19.00 -9.03 11.38
C LYS A 81 18.63 -10.36 12.05
N ALA A 82 17.35 -10.55 12.33
CA ALA A 82 16.85 -11.76 12.97
C ALA A 82 16.69 -12.98 12.02
N GLY A 83 16.85 -12.76 10.72
CA GLY A 83 16.70 -13.81 9.72
C GLY A 83 15.26 -14.26 9.49
N ASP A 84 14.26 -13.41 9.78
CA ASP A 84 12.85 -13.69 9.57
C ASP A 84 12.56 -14.15 8.13
N ARG A 85 11.62 -15.06 7.94
CA ARG A 85 11.11 -15.38 6.60
C ARG A 85 10.51 -14.16 5.90
N VAL A 86 10.52 -14.17 4.58
CA VAL A 86 9.83 -13.16 3.75
C VAL A 86 8.35 -13.53 3.66
N ARG A 87 7.47 -12.56 3.97
CA ARG A 87 6.00 -12.67 3.87
C ARG A 87 5.46 -11.44 3.16
N TYR A 88 4.13 -11.33 3.05
CA TYR A 88 3.51 -10.29 2.24
C TYR A 88 2.22 -9.72 2.82
N THR A 89 1.91 -8.49 2.43
CA THR A 89 0.56 -7.93 2.51
C THR A 89 0.12 -7.51 1.11
N GLN A 90 -1.13 -7.79 0.75
CA GLN A 90 -1.66 -7.50 -0.58
C GLN A 90 -3.03 -6.85 -0.46
N PHE A 91 -3.20 -5.68 -1.08
CA PHE A 91 -4.46 -4.93 -1.09
C PHE A 91 -5.05 -4.89 -2.50
N THR A 92 -6.38 -4.84 -2.55
CA THR A 92 -7.12 -4.40 -3.73
C THR A 92 -7.72 -3.04 -3.41
N ASP A 93 -7.59 -2.08 -4.33
CA ASP A 93 -8.12 -0.72 -4.20
C ASP A 93 -9.22 -0.48 -5.25
N SER A 94 -10.41 -0.07 -4.82
CA SER A 94 -11.52 0.24 -5.71
C SER A 94 -11.21 1.42 -6.62
N MET A 95 -11.57 1.31 -7.89
CA MET A 95 -11.53 2.43 -8.83
C MET A 95 -12.52 3.53 -8.47
N TYR A 96 -13.45 3.31 -7.52
CA TYR A 96 -14.43 4.29 -7.05
C TYR A 96 -13.89 5.10 -5.87
N PHE A 97 -12.85 5.90 -6.12
CA PHE A 97 -12.26 6.84 -5.16
C PHE A 97 -11.61 6.22 -3.92
N ALA A 98 -11.00 5.02 -4.03
CA ALA A 98 -10.10 4.55 -2.98
C ALA A 98 -8.96 5.57 -2.73
N PRO A 99 -8.49 5.74 -1.48
CA PRO A 99 -7.49 6.75 -1.13
C PRO A 99 -6.16 6.52 -1.86
N ALA A 100 -5.69 5.27 -1.90
CA ALA A 100 -4.51 4.88 -2.65
C ALA A 100 -4.86 4.14 -3.94
N THR A 101 -3.92 4.16 -4.88
CA THR A 101 -3.97 3.38 -6.11
C THR A 101 -2.68 2.57 -6.27
N PRO A 102 -2.68 1.48 -7.07
CA PRO A 102 -1.58 0.52 -7.06
C PRO A 102 -0.17 1.12 -7.27
N TYR A 103 0.01 2.00 -8.27
CA TYR A 103 1.31 2.66 -8.49
C TYR A 103 1.68 3.64 -7.36
N VAL A 104 0.70 4.33 -6.79
CA VAL A 104 0.94 5.28 -5.69
C VAL A 104 1.40 4.53 -4.44
N ARG A 105 0.82 3.35 -4.16
CA ARG A 105 1.30 2.48 -3.07
C ARG A 105 2.76 2.08 -3.27
N ALA A 106 3.14 1.64 -4.47
CA ALA A 106 4.53 1.26 -4.75
C ALA A 106 5.52 2.43 -4.61
N TRP A 107 5.16 3.62 -5.10
CA TRP A 107 5.99 4.81 -4.94
C TRP A 107 6.11 5.23 -3.48
N MET A 108 5.01 5.20 -2.73
CA MET A 108 5.00 5.46 -1.30
C MET A 108 5.92 4.47 -0.56
N MET A 109 5.84 3.17 -0.86
CA MET A 109 6.70 2.18 -0.23
C MET A 109 8.18 2.48 -0.41
N HIS A 110 8.62 2.80 -1.62
CA HIS A 110 10.01 3.11 -1.90
C HIS A 110 10.50 4.44 -1.29
N ASN A 111 9.60 5.34 -0.89
CA ASN A 111 9.98 6.60 -0.25
C ASN A 111 9.92 6.53 1.28
N ARG A 112 9.02 5.72 1.85
CA ARG A 112 8.76 5.67 3.30
C ARG A 112 9.37 4.46 4.02
N TYR A 113 9.54 3.34 3.33
CA TYR A 113 9.94 2.07 3.95
C TYR A 113 11.25 1.51 3.38
N ARG A 114 12.00 0.80 4.23
CA ARG A 114 13.30 0.19 3.88
C ARG A 114 13.11 -1.30 3.59
N GLY A 115 13.94 -1.85 2.69
CA GLY A 115 13.99 -3.30 2.47
C GLY A 115 12.70 -3.90 1.88
N VAL A 116 12.01 -3.16 1.02
CA VAL A 116 10.72 -3.56 0.43
C VAL A 116 10.87 -4.10 -0.99
N ASP A 117 10.12 -5.16 -1.29
CA ASP A 117 9.85 -5.63 -2.66
C ASP A 117 8.37 -5.42 -2.96
N THR A 118 8.02 -4.68 -4.02
CA THR A 118 6.62 -4.30 -4.28
C THR A 118 6.17 -4.55 -5.71
N GLY A 119 5.01 -5.17 -5.84
CA GLY A 119 4.37 -5.50 -7.11
C GLY A 119 3.12 -4.67 -7.36
N THR A 120 3.03 -4.08 -8.55
CA THR A 120 1.86 -3.27 -8.97
C THR A 120 1.10 -3.96 -10.09
N LEU A 121 -0.19 -4.20 -9.89
CA LEU A 121 -1.11 -4.70 -10.91
C LEU A 121 -2.39 -3.84 -10.89
N SER A 122 -3.27 -4.01 -11.87
CA SER A 122 -4.55 -3.29 -11.90
C SER A 122 -5.45 -3.67 -10.72
N GLY A 123 -5.64 -4.97 -10.48
CA GLY A 123 -6.56 -5.48 -9.46
C GLY A 123 -5.96 -5.76 -8.09
N ARG A 124 -4.65 -5.57 -7.92
CA ARG A 124 -3.96 -5.77 -6.64
C ARG A 124 -2.63 -5.04 -6.60
N TRP A 125 -2.22 -4.70 -5.40
CA TRP A 125 -0.89 -4.22 -5.06
C TRP A 125 -0.35 -5.06 -3.90
N ILE A 126 0.92 -5.46 -3.97
CA ILE A 126 1.58 -6.32 -2.98
C ILE A 126 2.89 -5.68 -2.52
N VAL A 127 3.23 -5.90 -1.25
CA VAL A 127 4.60 -5.74 -0.75
C VAL A 127 5.04 -7.02 -0.04
N GLU A 128 6.24 -7.47 -0.37
CA GLU A 128 6.97 -8.54 0.30
C GLU A 128 8.16 -7.94 1.05
N ALA A 129 8.34 -8.35 2.30
CA ALA A 129 9.48 -7.98 3.13
C ALA A 129 9.64 -9.02 4.25
N ARG A 130 10.61 -8.82 5.15
CA ARG A 130 10.77 -9.67 6.33
C ARG A 130 9.52 -9.60 7.21
N GLU A 131 9.13 -10.73 7.78
CA GLU A 131 7.79 -10.91 8.38
C GLU A 131 7.41 -9.82 9.41
N ARG A 132 8.28 -9.50 10.38
CA ARG A 132 8.00 -8.43 11.36
C ARG A 132 7.90 -7.05 10.72
N ASP A 133 8.68 -6.79 9.67
CA ASP A 133 8.66 -5.51 8.96
C ASP A 133 7.35 -5.38 8.16
N VAL A 134 6.85 -6.48 7.58
CA VAL A 134 5.53 -6.54 6.92
C VAL A 134 4.39 -6.29 7.91
N GLU A 135 4.47 -6.82 9.13
CA GLU A 135 3.45 -6.58 10.16
C GLU A 135 3.38 -5.10 10.52
N GLN A 136 4.52 -4.45 10.76
CA GLN A 136 4.58 -3.01 11.03
C GLN A 136 4.00 -2.20 9.86
N MET A 137 4.46 -2.46 8.62
CA MET A 137 3.93 -1.78 7.44
C MET A 137 2.42 -1.98 7.29
N THR A 138 1.93 -3.19 7.56
CA THR A 138 0.49 -3.49 7.45
C THR A 138 -0.32 -2.72 8.48
N LYS A 139 0.17 -2.61 9.73
CA LYS A 139 -0.47 -1.80 10.77
C LYS A 139 -0.56 -0.33 10.35
N ASP A 140 0.56 0.26 9.93
CA ASP A 140 0.59 1.65 9.47
C ASP A 140 -0.42 1.91 8.33
N LEU A 141 -0.49 0.98 7.37
CA LEU A 141 -1.42 1.08 6.24
C LEU A 141 -2.87 0.96 6.67
N LEU A 142 -3.21 -0.01 7.52
CA LEU A 142 -4.59 -0.21 7.99
C LEU A 142 -5.05 0.97 8.85
N GLU A 143 -4.18 1.54 9.66
CA GLU A 143 -4.52 2.61 10.59
C GLU A 143 -4.63 3.98 9.93
N SER A 144 -3.95 4.20 8.80
CA SER A 144 -3.87 5.52 8.16
C SER A 144 -4.94 5.77 7.09
N GLU A 145 -4.97 7.01 6.60
CA GLU A 145 -5.81 7.46 5.49
C GLU A 145 -5.54 6.75 4.15
N VAL A 146 -4.48 5.94 4.07
CA VAL A 146 -4.13 5.14 2.89
C VAL A 146 -5.04 3.91 2.76
N TYR A 147 -5.84 3.61 3.79
CA TYR A 147 -6.83 2.54 3.83
C TYR A 147 -8.24 3.08 4.07
N GLU A 148 -9.18 2.66 3.22
CA GLU A 148 -10.61 2.93 3.40
C GLU A 148 -11.35 1.57 3.48
N PRO A 149 -12.10 1.28 4.55
CA PRO A 149 -12.58 -0.07 4.82
C PRO A 149 -13.54 -0.68 3.79
N ALA A 150 -14.31 0.14 3.07
CA ALA A 150 -15.26 -0.33 2.07
C ALA A 150 -14.64 -0.51 0.68
N LEU A 151 -13.62 0.28 0.36
CA LEU A 151 -13.01 0.43 -0.95
C LEU A 151 -11.63 -0.20 -1.03
N CYS A 152 -11.05 -0.56 0.11
CA CYS A 152 -9.77 -1.24 0.22
C CYS A 152 -9.93 -2.49 1.09
N SER A 153 -9.39 -3.61 0.62
CA SER A 153 -9.36 -4.84 1.42
C SER A 153 -8.14 -5.69 1.10
N MET A 154 -7.64 -6.39 2.11
CA MET A 154 -6.52 -7.30 2.01
C MET A 154 -6.95 -8.61 1.36
N ARG A 155 -6.29 -8.98 0.26
CA ARG A 155 -6.67 -10.12 -0.58
C ARG A 155 -5.43 -10.78 -1.16
N GLY A 156 -4.98 -11.90 -0.59
CA GLY A 156 -3.85 -12.69 -1.10
C GLY A 156 -4.17 -13.49 -2.36
N ALA A 157 -5.41 -13.96 -2.49
CA ALA A 157 -5.92 -14.67 -3.66
C ALA A 157 -7.33 -14.20 -4.03
N THR A 158 -7.80 -14.55 -5.23
CA THR A 158 -9.16 -14.21 -5.70
C THR A 158 -9.46 -12.71 -5.53
N VAL A 159 -8.62 -11.89 -6.16
CA VAL A 159 -8.55 -10.43 -5.92
C VAL A 159 -9.59 -9.61 -6.71
N HIS A 160 -10.49 -10.27 -7.45
CA HIS A 160 -11.44 -9.60 -8.32
C HIS A 160 -12.32 -8.62 -7.52
N GLY A 161 -12.48 -7.37 -8.00
CA GLY A 161 -13.29 -6.35 -7.31
C GLY A 161 -12.96 -4.91 -7.68
N HIS A 162 -11.69 -4.57 -7.95
CA HIS A 162 -11.27 -3.16 -8.13
C HIS A 162 -12.08 -2.37 -9.17
N SER A 163 -12.49 -3.02 -10.25
CA SER A 163 -13.21 -2.43 -11.38
C SER A 163 -14.71 -2.76 -11.40
N LEU A 164 -15.22 -3.42 -10.36
CA LEU A 164 -16.63 -3.78 -10.27
C LEU A 164 -17.41 -2.66 -9.62
N ARG A 165 -18.70 -2.58 -9.96
CA ARG A 165 -19.66 -1.77 -9.20
C ARG A 165 -19.58 -2.17 -7.72
N LEU A 166 -19.77 -1.19 -6.86
CA LEU A 166 -19.93 -1.43 -5.43
C LEU A 166 -21.21 -2.23 -5.19
N LEU A 167 -21.22 -3.00 -4.10
CA LEU A 167 -22.42 -3.66 -3.59
C LEU A 167 -23.42 -2.61 -3.10
N GLU A 168 -24.67 -3.03 -2.85
CA GLU A 168 -25.74 -2.14 -2.38
C GLU A 168 -25.39 -1.42 -1.07
N ASN A 169 -24.60 -2.07 -0.21
CA ASN A 169 -24.10 -1.50 1.04
C ASN A 169 -22.79 -0.68 0.88
N GLY A 170 -22.37 -0.39 -0.36
CA GLY A 170 -21.20 0.42 -0.67
C GLY A 170 -19.85 -0.30 -0.57
N LEU A 171 -19.81 -1.59 -0.19
CA LEU A 171 -18.56 -2.35 -0.16
C LEU A 171 -18.10 -2.74 -1.57
N MET A 172 -16.79 -2.81 -1.76
CA MET A 172 -16.18 -3.40 -2.95
C MET A 172 -16.44 -4.91 -2.98
N PHE A 173 -16.84 -5.42 -4.13
CA PHE A 173 -17.05 -6.86 -4.34
C PHE A 173 -15.83 -7.68 -3.89
N ASP A 174 -16.07 -8.71 -3.08
CA ASP A 174 -15.09 -9.76 -2.73
C ASP A 174 -15.74 -11.14 -2.92
N MET A 175 -15.21 -11.94 -3.84
CA MET A 175 -15.72 -13.29 -4.10
C MET A 175 -15.64 -14.20 -2.86
N LEU A 176 -14.63 -14.00 -2.00
CA LEU A 176 -14.46 -14.81 -0.78
C LEU A 176 -15.19 -14.22 0.43
N ARG A 177 -15.76 -13.01 0.29
CA ARG A 177 -16.43 -12.27 1.37
C ARG A 177 -15.58 -12.22 2.64
N ARG A 178 -14.32 -11.79 2.52
CA ARG A 178 -13.41 -11.65 3.67
C ARG A 178 -13.81 -10.51 4.58
N THR A 179 -14.50 -9.51 4.02
CA THR A 179 -15.07 -8.40 4.77
C THR A 179 -16.59 -8.37 4.70
N GLU A 180 -17.22 -7.85 5.75
CA GLU A 180 -18.66 -7.58 5.83
C GLU A 180 -18.95 -6.27 6.55
N LEU A 181 -20.09 -5.65 6.25
CA LEU A 181 -20.57 -4.46 6.96
C LEU A 181 -21.47 -4.91 8.11
N GLY A 182 -21.13 -4.55 9.33
CA GLY A 182 -21.94 -4.78 10.52
C GLY A 182 -23.11 -3.81 10.63
N GLU A 183 -24.09 -4.15 11.48
CA GLU A 183 -25.26 -3.31 11.74
C GLU A 183 -24.91 -1.96 12.41
N ASP A 184 -23.75 -1.91 13.08
CA ASP A 184 -23.20 -0.69 13.70
C ASP A 184 -22.47 0.23 12.69
N GLY A 185 -22.43 -0.18 11.42
CA GLY A 185 -21.80 0.53 10.32
C GLY A 185 -20.29 0.33 10.21
N ASN A 186 -19.68 -0.52 11.04
CA ASN A 186 -18.26 -0.88 10.91
C ASN A 186 -18.07 -1.98 9.87
N VAL A 187 -16.93 -1.95 9.18
CA VAL A 187 -16.48 -3.07 8.35
C VAL A 187 -15.64 -4.01 9.18
N TYR A 188 -15.90 -5.31 9.05
CA TYR A 188 -15.19 -6.37 9.76
C TYR A 188 -14.47 -7.28 8.80
N TYR A 189 -13.22 -7.65 9.09
CA TYR A 189 -12.64 -8.87 8.57
C TYR A 189 -13.22 -10.06 9.33
N VAL A 190 -13.76 -11.02 8.59
CA VAL A 190 -14.25 -12.31 9.09
C VAL A 190 -13.39 -13.48 8.61
N LYS A 191 -12.45 -13.19 7.71
CA LYS A 191 -11.45 -14.11 7.18
C LYS A 191 -10.11 -13.38 7.03
N ASN A 192 -9.01 -14.11 7.09
CA ASN A 192 -7.69 -13.57 6.77
C ASN A 192 -7.56 -13.27 5.26
N GLN A 193 -6.43 -12.69 4.84
CA GLN A 193 -6.24 -12.24 3.46
C GLN A 193 -6.33 -13.37 2.42
N ILE A 194 -6.07 -14.63 2.77
CA ILE A 194 -6.21 -15.78 1.84
C ILE A 194 -7.59 -16.43 1.89
N GLY A 195 -8.47 -16.03 2.82
CA GLY A 195 -9.86 -16.46 2.89
C GLY A 195 -10.16 -17.53 3.95
N GLU A 196 -9.24 -17.81 4.87
CA GLU A 196 -9.49 -18.69 6.00
C GLU A 196 -10.31 -17.96 7.07
N PRO A 197 -11.36 -18.58 7.65
CA PRO A 197 -12.15 -17.97 8.71
C PRO A 197 -11.31 -17.56 9.91
N LEU A 198 -11.64 -16.41 10.50
CA LEU A 198 -11.07 -15.95 11.77
C LEU A 198 -11.94 -16.41 12.93
N ASP A 199 -11.29 -16.75 14.05
CA ASP A 199 -11.99 -17.13 15.29
C ASP A 199 -12.75 -15.95 15.93
N LYS A 200 -12.40 -14.72 15.55
CA LYS A 200 -13.09 -13.48 15.93
C LYS A 200 -13.23 -12.55 14.74
N LYS A 201 -14.29 -11.73 14.74
CA LYS A 201 -14.42 -10.62 13.79
C LYS A 201 -13.49 -9.49 14.20
N ILE A 202 -12.80 -8.90 13.24
CA ILE A 202 -11.87 -7.79 13.48
C ILE A 202 -12.42 -6.54 12.82
N SER A 203 -12.80 -5.54 13.63
CA SER A 203 -13.27 -4.26 13.12
C SER A 203 -12.11 -3.46 12.53
N VAL A 204 -12.34 -2.90 11.35
CA VAL A 204 -11.43 -1.93 10.71
C VAL A 204 -12.12 -0.59 10.51
N GLY A 205 -13.13 -0.28 11.33
CA GLY A 205 -13.80 1.01 11.39
C GLY A 205 -14.86 1.22 10.32
N LYS A 206 -15.41 2.44 10.31
CA LYS A 206 -16.50 2.84 9.40
C LYS A 206 -15.97 3.24 8.03
N PRO A 207 -16.73 2.98 6.95
CA PRO A 207 -16.46 3.57 5.65
C PRO A 207 -16.49 5.10 5.69
N LEU A 208 -15.65 5.73 4.88
CA LEU A 208 -15.69 7.17 4.65
C LEU A 208 -16.93 7.55 3.82
N THR A 209 -17.39 8.78 3.98
CA THR A 209 -18.41 9.36 3.10
C THR A 209 -17.87 9.54 1.66
N GLU A 210 -18.77 9.69 0.68
CA GLU A 210 -18.35 9.90 -0.72
C GLU A 210 -17.49 11.17 -0.90
N ASP A 211 -17.81 12.23 -0.17
CA ASP A 211 -17.06 13.50 -0.25
C ASP A 211 -15.65 13.34 0.33
N GLU A 212 -15.50 12.67 1.47
CA GLU A 212 -14.19 12.37 2.06
C GLU A 212 -13.35 11.47 1.13
N ARG A 213 -13.98 10.48 0.48
CA ARG A 213 -13.30 9.63 -0.52
C ARG A 213 -12.78 10.45 -1.69
N LYS A 214 -13.59 11.37 -2.23
CA LYS A 214 -13.18 12.25 -3.33
C LYS A 214 -12.04 13.20 -2.93
N GLU A 215 -12.04 13.67 -1.69
CA GLU A 215 -11.01 14.56 -1.17
C GLU A 215 -9.66 13.85 -0.96
N LYS A 216 -9.68 12.58 -0.53
CA LYS A 216 -8.46 11.81 -0.20
C LYS A 216 -7.92 10.96 -1.33
N THR A 217 -8.72 10.69 -2.37
CA THR A 217 -8.32 9.78 -3.45
C THR A 217 -7.11 10.25 -4.23
N THR A 218 -6.35 9.28 -4.75
CA THR A 218 -5.25 9.50 -5.68
C THR A 218 -5.58 9.09 -7.12
N ILE A 219 -6.82 8.68 -7.40
CA ILE A 219 -7.28 8.34 -8.76
C ILE A 219 -7.85 9.57 -9.48
N PHE A 220 -7.48 9.73 -10.75
CA PHE A 220 -8.15 10.69 -11.63
C PHE A 220 -9.40 10.02 -12.24
N ARG A 221 -10.55 10.69 -12.18
CA ARG A 221 -11.83 10.22 -12.74
C ARG A 221 -12.67 11.36 -13.28
N LYS A 222 -13.47 11.10 -14.32
CA LYS A 222 -14.31 12.13 -14.96
C LYS A 222 -15.44 12.65 -14.04
N ASP A 223 -15.97 11.79 -13.17
CA ASP A 223 -16.98 12.11 -12.14
C ASP A 223 -16.35 12.61 -10.82
N GLY A 224 -15.04 12.89 -10.83
CA GLY A 224 -14.32 13.66 -9.82
C GLY A 224 -13.38 14.64 -10.53
N ILE A 225 -12.08 14.59 -10.24
CA ILE A 225 -11.08 15.35 -10.98
C ILE A 225 -10.53 14.48 -12.13
N GLY A 226 -10.79 14.89 -13.37
CA GLY A 226 -10.32 14.18 -14.56
C GLY A 226 -8.86 14.51 -14.87
N ILE A 227 -8.07 13.53 -15.34
CA ILE A 227 -6.65 13.75 -15.66
C ILE A 227 -6.41 14.86 -16.68
N ARG A 228 -7.38 15.09 -17.58
CA ARG A 228 -7.29 16.14 -18.61
C ARG A 228 -7.33 17.56 -18.04
N SER A 229 -7.83 17.75 -16.81
CA SER A 229 -7.82 19.07 -16.16
C SER A 229 -6.51 19.38 -15.43
N ASP A 230 -5.60 18.40 -15.27
CA ASP A 230 -4.27 18.64 -14.71
C ASP A 230 -3.23 18.66 -15.84
N GLU A 231 -3.19 19.79 -16.56
CA GLU A 231 -2.35 19.98 -17.75
C GLU A 231 -0.87 19.74 -17.47
N GLU A 232 -0.39 20.09 -16.27
CA GLU A 232 1.01 19.90 -15.89
C GLU A 232 1.38 18.41 -15.84
N VAL A 233 0.50 17.55 -15.30
CA VAL A 233 0.70 16.09 -15.33
C VAL A 233 0.74 15.59 -16.77
N VAL A 234 -0.21 16.01 -17.60
CA VAL A 234 -0.29 15.57 -19.01
C VAL A 234 0.97 15.98 -19.78
N GLN A 235 1.40 17.23 -19.65
CA GLN A 235 2.61 17.75 -20.29
C GLN A 235 3.87 17.02 -19.80
N PHE A 236 3.96 16.74 -18.50
CA PHE A 236 5.11 16.04 -17.93
C PHE A 236 5.22 14.60 -18.46
N VAL A 237 4.09 13.88 -18.54
CA VAL A 237 4.04 12.52 -19.12
C VAL A 237 4.42 12.54 -20.60
N GLN A 238 3.89 13.49 -21.38
CA GLN A 238 4.26 13.66 -22.79
C GLN A 238 5.74 13.99 -22.98
N ARG A 239 6.30 14.84 -22.10
CA ARG A 239 7.73 15.15 -22.07
C ARG A 239 8.57 13.89 -21.84
N ILE A 240 8.25 13.08 -20.81
CA ILE A 240 8.95 11.82 -20.55
C ILE A 240 8.90 10.90 -21.78
N HIS A 241 7.71 10.71 -22.35
CA HIS A 241 7.53 9.89 -23.54
C HIS A 241 8.44 10.37 -24.68
N ARG A 242 8.37 11.66 -25.03
CA ARG A 242 9.18 12.24 -26.10
C ARG A 242 10.68 12.11 -25.82
N SER A 243 11.13 12.44 -24.60
CA SER A 243 12.54 12.34 -24.24
C SER A 243 13.06 10.91 -24.36
N ARG A 244 12.30 9.90 -23.93
CA ARG A 244 12.66 8.48 -24.10
C ARG A 244 12.72 8.08 -25.57
N SER A 245 11.72 8.48 -26.36
CA SER A 245 11.67 8.18 -27.80
C SER A 245 12.85 8.80 -28.56
N MET A 246 13.16 10.07 -28.27
CA MET A 246 14.28 10.75 -28.94
C MET A 246 15.62 10.14 -28.54
N ALA A 247 15.84 9.89 -27.25
CA ALA A 247 17.07 9.25 -26.78
C ALA A 247 17.26 7.85 -27.37
N GLY A 248 16.17 7.07 -27.52
CA GLY A 248 16.19 5.75 -28.13
C GLY A 248 16.43 5.77 -29.65
N TYR A 249 15.93 6.79 -30.35
CA TYR A 249 16.22 6.97 -31.78
C TYR A 249 17.66 7.41 -32.02
N GLN A 250 18.11 8.47 -31.33
CA GLN A 250 19.48 8.94 -31.36
C GLN A 250 19.77 9.75 -30.10
N LEU A 251 20.74 9.31 -29.30
CA LEU A 251 21.20 10.02 -28.10
C LEU A 251 21.96 11.30 -28.50
N LYS A 252 21.22 12.34 -28.86
CA LYS A 252 21.70 13.72 -28.98
C LYS A 252 21.30 14.44 -27.70
N ILE A 253 22.22 14.45 -26.73
CA ILE A 253 22.13 15.24 -25.51
C ILE A 253 22.64 16.64 -25.82
#